data_AF-A0A954WT06-F1
#
_entry.id   AF-A0A954WT06-F1
#
_cell.length_a   1.000
_cell.length_b   1.000
_cell.length_c   1.000
_cell.angle_alpha   90.00
_cell.angle_beta   90.00
_cell.angle_gamma   90.00
#
_symmetry.space_group_name_H-M   'P 1'
#
loop_
_entity.id
_entity.type
_entity.pdbx_description
1 polymer ?
#
loop_
_entity_poly.entity_id
_entity_poly.type
_entity_poly.pdbx_seq_one_letter_code
_entity_poly.pdbx_strand_id
1 'polypeptide(L)'
;MNRICGYNVTFSTNPTEQIMKWLEKLVYRMERMIAPVAVPNLALVIIVGQFICYMAAQANPELYGQFILTGAQVMDGEVWRLFTFVFAFPPDSMILFALIAWLFFHFLASLLEHAWGTAKFNLYLLIGYIAAVIAAFIYPTIQATPLVMASSVFLAAAAIHPHLVIRIMFILPVEIRWLAYLNWIGIVYMLIVGDMALRTITLAGVINYLMFLGPMYVQRMQNYKRRAEWNEKVAVQKSKPRHTCTVCGIDSNQNPDMDFRYCSQCEGAQAYCEQHLRDHEHIVGREAD
;
A
#
# COMPACT_ATOMS: atom_id res chain seq x y z
N MET A 1 -0.04 11.15 -33.69
CA MET A 1 -0.44 11.78 -32.40
C MET A 1 0.11 10.89 -31.28
N ASN A 2 1.43 10.97 -31.05
CA ASN A 2 2.16 10.16 -30.08
C ASN A 2 2.61 11.06 -28.93
N ARG A 3 2.12 10.82 -27.71
CA ARG A 3 2.78 11.26 -26.47
C ARG A 3 2.85 10.06 -25.54
N ILE A 4 3.91 9.27 -25.69
CA ILE A 4 4.32 8.32 -24.67
C ILE A 4 5.09 9.14 -23.64
N CYS A 5 4.50 9.28 -22.46
CA CYS A 5 5.05 10.01 -21.32
C CYS A 5 6.42 9.40 -20.97
N GLY A 6 7.47 10.22 -21.02
CA GLY A 6 8.82 9.83 -20.66
C GLY A 6 8.89 9.45 -19.19
N TYR A 7 9.26 8.20 -18.93
CA TYR A 7 9.65 7.76 -17.60
C TYR A 7 11.10 8.22 -17.39
N ASN A 8 11.30 9.41 -16.84
CA ASN A 8 12.62 9.84 -16.39
C ASN A 8 13.03 8.94 -15.21
N VAL A 9 13.84 7.93 -15.51
CA VAL A 9 14.45 7.05 -14.51
C VAL A 9 15.53 7.86 -13.79
N THR A 10 15.14 8.60 -12.75
CA THR A 10 16.11 9.09 -11.77
C THR A 10 16.66 7.89 -11.01
N PHE A 11 17.96 7.62 -11.15
CA PHE A 11 18.65 6.65 -10.31
C PHE A 11 18.65 7.20 -8.88
N SER A 12 17.81 6.62 -8.04
CA SER A 12 17.79 6.91 -6.62
C SER A 12 18.92 6.15 -5.96
N THR A 13 19.69 6.84 -5.12
CA THR A 13 20.79 6.27 -4.33
C THR A 13 20.31 5.48 -3.11
N ASN A 14 18.98 5.39 -2.88
CA ASN A 14 18.41 4.69 -1.73
C ASN A 14 18.11 3.21 -2.07
N PRO A 15 18.70 2.23 -1.35
CA PRO A 15 18.45 0.80 -1.58
C PRO A 15 16.97 0.42 -1.53
N THR A 16 16.19 1.08 -0.67
CA THR A 16 14.75 0.81 -0.54
C THR A 16 13.98 1.22 -1.81
N GLU A 17 14.30 2.36 -2.42
CA GLU A 17 13.64 2.80 -3.65
C GLU A 17 13.98 1.91 -4.84
N GLN A 18 15.18 1.35 -4.90
CA GLN A 18 15.56 0.41 -5.95
C GLN A 18 14.76 -0.90 -5.87
N ILE A 19 14.58 -1.45 -4.66
CA ILE A 19 13.74 -2.63 -4.43
C ILE A 19 12.28 -2.33 -4.80
N MET A 20 11.75 -1.16 -4.40
CA MET A 20 10.38 -0.78 -4.74
C MET A 20 10.17 -0.67 -6.25
N LYS A 21 11.08 0.01 -6.97
CA LYS A 21 11.02 0.13 -8.44
C LYS A 21 11.10 -1.24 -9.12
N TRP A 22 11.92 -2.15 -8.60
CA TRP A 22 12.01 -3.51 -9.11
C TRP A 22 10.71 -4.28 -8.89
N LEU A 23 10.13 -4.21 -7.70
CA LEU A 23 8.84 -4.83 -7.36
C LEU A 23 7.72 -4.29 -8.24
N GLU A 24 7.59 -2.96 -8.39
CA GLU A 24 6.59 -2.34 -9.26
C GLU A 24 6.75 -2.81 -10.72
N LYS A 25 7.98 -2.88 -11.21
CA LYS A 25 8.28 -3.38 -12.57
C LYS A 25 7.99 -4.88 -12.72
N LEU A 26 8.14 -5.67 -11.65
CA LEU A 26 7.79 -7.09 -11.63
C LEU A 26 6.27 -7.25 -11.68
N VAL A 27 5.54 -6.58 -10.79
CA VAL A 27 4.07 -6.61 -10.74
C VAL A 27 3.49 -6.14 -12.08
N TYR A 28 3.97 -5.03 -12.63
CA TYR A 28 3.52 -4.53 -13.93
C TYR A 28 3.76 -5.54 -15.07
N ARG A 29 4.90 -6.25 -15.07
CA ARG A 29 5.17 -7.30 -16.06
C ARG A 29 4.21 -8.48 -15.93
N MET A 30 3.93 -8.92 -14.71
CA MET A 30 2.99 -10.01 -14.44
C MET A 30 1.55 -9.61 -14.77
N GLU A 31 1.15 -8.41 -14.42
CA GLU A 31 -0.17 -7.84 -14.73
C GLU A 31 -0.40 -7.83 -16.24
N ARG A 32 0.59 -7.38 -17.03
CA ARG A 32 0.50 -7.36 -18.48
C ARG A 32 0.33 -8.77 -19.10
N MET A 33 0.89 -9.80 -18.46
CA MET A 33 0.71 -11.18 -18.91
C MET A 33 -0.69 -11.73 -18.60
N ILE A 34 -1.29 -11.31 -17.49
CA ILE A 34 -2.61 -11.77 -17.03
C ILE A 34 -3.75 -10.93 -17.62
N ALA A 35 -3.50 -9.68 -18.00
CA ALA A 35 -4.49 -8.77 -18.59
C ALA A 35 -5.39 -9.39 -19.68
N PRO A 36 -4.89 -10.17 -20.67
CA PRO A 36 -5.76 -10.79 -21.67
C PRO A 36 -6.65 -11.93 -21.14
N VAL A 37 -6.28 -12.55 -20.01
CA VAL A 37 -7.03 -13.67 -19.38
C VAL A 37 -7.80 -13.19 -18.14
N ALA A 38 -7.83 -11.88 -17.90
CA ALA A 38 -8.43 -11.32 -16.70
C ALA A 38 -9.96 -11.45 -16.74
N VAL A 39 -10.52 -12.29 -15.87
CA VAL A 39 -11.95 -12.47 -15.68
C VAL A 39 -12.51 -11.35 -14.80
N PRO A 40 -13.50 -10.56 -15.28
CA PRO A 40 -14.18 -9.57 -14.45
C PRO A 40 -15.08 -10.24 -13.41
N ASN A 41 -15.19 -9.65 -12.22
CA ASN A 41 -15.99 -10.19 -11.11
C ASN A 41 -15.55 -11.60 -10.67
N LEU A 42 -14.25 -11.91 -10.70
CA LEU A 42 -13.71 -13.22 -10.33
C LEU A 42 -14.14 -13.65 -8.91
N ALA A 43 -14.27 -12.71 -7.98
CA ALA A 43 -14.74 -13.01 -6.63
C ALA A 43 -16.17 -13.59 -6.60
N LEU A 44 -17.04 -13.17 -7.51
CA LEU A 44 -18.39 -13.73 -7.62
C LEU A 44 -18.36 -15.18 -8.11
N VAL A 45 -17.47 -15.50 -9.07
CA VAL A 45 -17.26 -16.88 -9.53
C VAL A 45 -16.78 -17.76 -8.37
N ILE A 46 -15.85 -17.25 -7.56
CA ILE A 46 -15.36 -17.95 -6.36
C ILE A 46 -16.49 -18.19 -5.36
N ILE A 47 -17.33 -17.18 -5.09
CA ILE A 47 -18.45 -17.29 -4.16
C ILE A 47 -19.49 -18.30 -4.64
N VAL A 48 -19.84 -18.31 -5.93
CA VAL A 48 -20.79 -19.28 -6.49
C VAL A 48 -20.25 -20.70 -6.32
N GLY A 49 -18.96 -20.92 -6.57
CA GLY A 49 -18.31 -22.20 -6.30
C GLY A 49 -18.32 -22.58 -4.81
N GLN A 50 -18.03 -21.62 -3.92
CA GLN A 50 -18.09 -21.81 -2.47
C GLN A 50 -19.51 -22.18 -2.00
N PHE A 51 -20.53 -21.53 -2.55
CA PHE A 51 -21.93 -21.84 -2.26
C PHE A 51 -22.29 -23.27 -2.66
N ILE A 52 -21.91 -23.70 -3.86
CA ILE A 52 -22.15 -25.08 -4.34
C ILE A 52 -21.42 -26.10 -3.46
N CYS A 53 -20.14 -25.87 -3.16
CA CYS A 53 -19.36 -26.75 -2.29
C CYS A 53 -19.90 -26.80 -0.85
N TYR A 54 -20.36 -25.67 -0.32
CA TYR A 54 -21.02 -25.61 0.98
C TYR A 54 -22.31 -26.43 1.00
N MET A 55 -23.19 -26.25 0.00
CA MET A 55 -24.42 -27.05 -0.10
C MET A 55 -24.14 -28.55 -0.26
N ALA A 56 -23.09 -28.92 -1.00
CA ALA A 56 -22.65 -30.30 -1.12
C ALA A 56 -22.14 -30.86 0.22
N ALA A 57 -21.36 -30.07 0.96
CA ALA A 57 -20.87 -30.44 2.30
C ALA A 57 -22.01 -30.56 3.33
N GLN A 58 -23.08 -29.78 3.20
CA GLN A 58 -24.29 -29.94 4.03
C GLN A 58 -25.01 -31.27 3.76
N ALA A 59 -24.97 -31.77 2.51
CA ALA A 59 -25.56 -33.05 2.16
C ALA A 59 -24.68 -34.24 2.58
N ASN A 60 -23.36 -34.11 2.43
CA ASN A 60 -22.38 -35.11 2.83
C ASN A 60 -21.19 -34.44 3.54
N PRO A 61 -21.13 -34.47 4.88
CA PRO A 61 -20.06 -33.82 5.65
C PRO A 61 -18.65 -34.29 5.30
N GLU A 62 -18.50 -35.54 4.84
CA GLU A 62 -17.21 -36.10 4.41
C GLU A 62 -16.59 -35.37 3.21
N LEU A 63 -17.40 -34.73 2.37
CA LEU A 63 -16.93 -33.98 1.19
C LEU A 63 -16.08 -32.77 1.57
N TYR A 64 -16.37 -32.13 2.72
CA TYR A 64 -15.59 -30.97 3.17
C TYR A 64 -14.12 -31.35 3.38
N GLY A 65 -13.88 -32.52 3.99
CA GLY A 65 -12.53 -33.06 4.19
C GLY A 65 -11.79 -33.37 2.90
N GLN A 66 -12.47 -33.50 1.76
CA GLN A 66 -11.89 -33.70 0.43
C GLN A 66 -11.61 -32.38 -0.32
N PHE A 67 -12.23 -31.28 0.12
CA PHE A 67 -12.04 -29.97 -0.49
C PHE A 67 -10.86 -29.20 0.10
N ILE A 68 -10.56 -29.40 1.38
CA ILE A 68 -9.46 -28.69 2.06
C ILE A 68 -8.10 -29.09 1.46
N LEU A 69 -7.20 -28.12 1.31
CA LEU A 69 -5.85 -28.43 0.84
C LEU A 69 -4.98 -28.89 2.01
N THR A 70 -4.56 -30.15 1.97
CA THR A 70 -3.55 -30.75 2.85
C THR A 70 -2.41 -31.23 1.97
N GLY A 71 -1.20 -30.71 2.17
CA GLY A 71 -0.07 -31.03 1.28
C GLY A 71 0.27 -32.53 1.25
N ALA A 72 0.05 -33.26 2.35
CA ALA A 72 0.31 -34.70 2.43
C ALA A 72 -0.56 -35.47 1.43
N GLN A 73 -1.87 -35.19 1.44
CA GLN A 73 -2.84 -35.84 0.57
C GLN A 73 -2.65 -35.49 -0.92
N VAL A 74 -2.12 -34.30 -1.21
CA VAL A 74 -1.76 -33.94 -2.59
C VAL A 74 -0.58 -34.77 -3.09
N MET A 75 0.42 -35.03 -2.24
CA MET A 75 1.54 -35.92 -2.58
C MET A 75 1.10 -37.38 -2.75
N ASP A 76 0.02 -37.79 -2.08
CA ASP A 76 -0.59 -39.12 -2.20
C ASP A 76 -1.46 -39.28 -3.47
N GLY A 77 -1.61 -38.22 -4.29
CA GLY A 77 -2.29 -38.27 -5.59
C GLY A 77 -3.60 -37.48 -5.68
N GLU A 78 -4.06 -36.84 -4.60
CA GLU A 78 -5.31 -36.07 -4.57
C GLU A 78 -5.16 -34.65 -5.15
N VAL A 79 -4.76 -34.56 -6.43
CA VAL A 79 -4.43 -33.29 -7.12
C VAL A 79 -5.62 -32.33 -7.25
N TRP A 80 -6.86 -32.82 -7.17
CA TRP A 80 -8.06 -31.97 -7.22
C TRP A 80 -8.13 -30.98 -6.05
N ARG A 81 -7.48 -31.28 -4.92
CA ARG A 81 -7.40 -30.40 -3.74
C ARG A 81 -6.80 -29.04 -4.05
N LEU A 82 -5.90 -28.97 -5.03
CA LEU A 82 -5.33 -27.70 -5.49
C LEU A 82 -6.40 -26.77 -6.07
N PHE A 83 -7.45 -27.30 -6.67
CA PHE A 83 -8.55 -26.50 -7.22
C PHE A 83 -9.70 -26.32 -6.21
N THR A 84 -10.02 -27.35 -5.43
CA THR A 84 -11.20 -27.36 -4.56
C THR A 84 -11.05 -26.53 -3.29
N PHE A 85 -9.82 -26.30 -2.80
CA PHE A 85 -9.63 -25.59 -1.53
C PHE A 85 -10.06 -24.13 -1.56
N VAL A 86 -10.02 -23.49 -2.73
CA VAL A 86 -10.51 -22.11 -2.90
C VAL A 86 -12.02 -22.03 -2.62
N PHE A 87 -12.73 -23.14 -2.82
CA PHE A 87 -14.17 -23.28 -2.60
C PHE A 87 -14.53 -23.86 -1.23
N ALA A 88 -13.55 -24.29 -0.43
CA ALA A 88 -13.78 -24.94 0.87
C ALA A 88 -14.18 -23.91 1.94
N PHE A 89 -15.48 -23.65 2.09
CA PHE A 89 -16.02 -22.80 3.16
C PHE A 89 -16.44 -23.66 4.38
N PRO A 90 -16.20 -23.24 5.63
CA PRO A 90 -16.51 -24.03 6.82
C PRO A 90 -18.00 -24.43 6.91
N PRO A 91 -18.35 -25.73 6.98
CA PRO A 91 -19.73 -26.21 6.93
C PRO A 91 -20.49 -25.91 8.22
N ASP A 92 -19.80 -25.84 9.36
CA ASP A 92 -20.42 -25.58 10.68
C ASP A 92 -21.02 -24.17 10.82
N SER A 93 -20.74 -23.28 9.85
CA SER A 93 -21.32 -21.93 9.83
C SER A 93 -22.80 -22.00 9.49
N MET A 94 -23.65 -21.23 10.20
CA MET A 94 -25.04 -21.08 9.80
C MET A 94 -25.12 -20.44 8.40
N ILE A 95 -26.02 -20.92 7.55
CA ILE A 95 -26.20 -20.44 6.17
C ILE A 95 -26.37 -18.93 6.08
N LEU A 96 -27.09 -18.32 7.03
CA LEU A 96 -27.28 -16.86 7.08
C LEU A 96 -25.95 -16.13 7.25
N PHE A 97 -25.08 -16.58 8.16
CA PHE A 97 -23.77 -15.96 8.37
C PHE A 97 -22.81 -16.24 7.21
N ALA A 98 -22.88 -17.43 6.60
CA ALA A 98 -22.12 -17.74 5.39
C ALA A 98 -22.48 -16.80 4.23
N LEU A 99 -23.78 -16.58 3.99
CA LEU A 99 -24.26 -15.63 2.98
C LEU A 99 -23.79 -14.20 3.26
N ILE A 100 -23.89 -13.74 4.51
CA ILE A 100 -23.39 -12.40 4.91
C ILE A 100 -21.88 -12.30 4.66
N ALA A 101 -21.11 -13.33 5.02
CA ALA A 101 -19.66 -13.36 4.80
C ALA A 101 -19.30 -13.32 3.31
N TRP A 102 -20.01 -14.07 2.46
CA TRP A 102 -19.80 -14.04 1.01
C TRP A 102 -20.18 -12.70 0.39
N LEU A 103 -21.33 -12.12 0.76
CA LEU A 103 -21.72 -10.79 0.30
C LEU A 103 -20.70 -9.74 0.73
N PHE A 104 -20.19 -9.85 1.95
CA PHE A 104 -19.15 -8.97 2.45
C PHE A 104 -17.83 -9.14 1.70
N PHE A 105 -17.41 -10.38 1.45
CA PHE A 105 -16.23 -10.67 0.64
C PHE A 105 -16.38 -10.13 -0.80
N HIS A 106 -17.54 -10.32 -1.43
CA HIS A 106 -17.85 -9.75 -2.74
C HIS A 106 -17.72 -8.23 -2.73
N PHE A 107 -18.32 -7.57 -1.75
CA PHE A 107 -18.26 -6.12 -1.62
C PHE A 107 -16.81 -5.59 -1.55
N LEU A 108 -15.98 -6.21 -0.71
CA LEU A 108 -14.57 -5.84 -0.59
C LEU A 108 -13.78 -6.13 -1.86
N ALA A 109 -14.02 -7.29 -2.47
CA ALA A 109 -13.37 -7.69 -3.71
C ALA A 109 -13.73 -6.73 -4.86
N SER A 110 -15.00 -6.37 -5.00
CA SER A 110 -15.44 -5.38 -5.97
C SER A 110 -14.80 -4.03 -5.71
N LEU A 111 -14.69 -3.59 -4.45
CA LEU A 111 -14.01 -2.33 -4.10
C LEU A 111 -12.55 -2.33 -4.58
N LEU A 112 -11.82 -3.43 -4.37
CA LEU A 112 -10.45 -3.59 -4.84
C LEU A 112 -10.35 -3.68 -6.38
N GLU A 113 -11.25 -4.43 -7.01
CA GLU A 113 -11.27 -4.59 -8.46
C GLU A 113 -11.50 -3.24 -9.16
N HIS A 114 -12.39 -2.39 -8.62
CA HIS A 114 -12.60 -1.04 -9.14
C HIS A 114 -11.41 -0.11 -8.86
N ALA A 115 -10.75 -0.26 -7.70
CA ALA A 115 -9.61 0.58 -7.33
C ALA A 115 -8.32 0.25 -8.13
N TRP A 116 -8.13 -1.01 -8.49
CA TRP A 116 -6.89 -1.50 -9.12
C TRP A 116 -7.05 -1.89 -10.59
N GLY A 117 -8.26 -2.20 -11.04
CA GLY A 117 -8.55 -2.85 -12.31
C GLY A 117 -8.52 -4.38 -12.21
N THR A 118 -9.28 -5.03 -13.09
CA THR A 118 -9.49 -6.50 -13.10
C THR A 118 -8.19 -7.30 -13.20
N ALA A 119 -7.25 -6.90 -14.06
CA ALA A 119 -6.00 -7.64 -14.25
C ALA A 119 -5.15 -7.70 -12.97
N LYS A 120 -5.02 -6.56 -12.29
CA LYS A 120 -4.22 -6.43 -11.06
C LYS A 120 -4.88 -7.14 -9.88
N PHE A 121 -6.22 -7.08 -9.77
CA PHE A 121 -6.96 -7.83 -8.76
C PHE A 121 -6.85 -9.35 -8.97
N ASN A 122 -6.94 -9.84 -10.20
CA ASN A 122 -6.78 -11.26 -10.49
C ASN A 122 -5.36 -11.75 -10.20
N LEU A 123 -4.34 -10.94 -10.52
CA LEU A 123 -2.96 -11.23 -10.14
C LEU A 123 -2.79 -11.27 -8.62
N TYR A 124 -3.45 -10.37 -7.88
CA TYR A 124 -3.43 -10.37 -6.41
C TYR A 124 -4.02 -11.65 -5.81
N LEU A 125 -5.15 -12.12 -6.33
CA LEU A 125 -5.73 -13.40 -5.90
C LEU A 125 -4.86 -14.59 -6.29
N LEU A 126 -4.25 -14.56 -7.48
CA LEU A 126 -3.37 -15.63 -7.96
C LEU A 126 -2.09 -15.75 -7.13
N ILE A 127 -1.46 -14.63 -6.76
CA ILE A 127 -0.28 -14.64 -5.88
C ILE A 127 -0.65 -15.17 -4.50
N GLY A 128 -1.81 -14.76 -3.95
CA GLY A 128 -2.33 -15.32 -2.70
C GLY A 128 -2.57 -16.83 -2.78
N TYR A 129 -3.15 -17.30 -3.87
CA TYR A 129 -3.36 -18.72 -4.15
C TYR A 129 -2.04 -19.49 -4.20
N ILE A 130 -1.06 -19.01 -4.98
CA ILE A 130 0.26 -19.65 -5.11
C ILE A 130 0.97 -19.68 -3.74
N ALA A 131 0.91 -18.59 -2.98
CA ALA A 131 1.51 -18.51 -1.65
C ALA A 131 0.88 -19.52 -0.67
N ALA A 132 -0.45 -19.69 -0.71
CA ALA A 132 -1.15 -20.68 0.10
C ALA A 132 -0.77 -22.12 -0.29
N VAL A 133 -0.68 -22.40 -1.59
CA VAL A 133 -0.26 -23.72 -2.11
C VAL A 133 1.18 -24.04 -1.68
N ILE A 134 2.11 -23.08 -1.83
CA ILE A 134 3.50 -23.26 -1.39
C ILE A 134 3.56 -23.52 0.12
N ALA A 135 2.81 -22.77 0.93
CA ALA A 135 2.76 -22.99 2.38
C ALA A 135 2.26 -24.41 2.74
N ALA A 136 1.25 -24.91 2.03
CA ALA A 136 0.73 -26.26 2.23
C ALA A 136 1.75 -27.36 1.84
N PHE A 137 2.61 -27.12 0.85
CA PHE A 137 3.68 -28.06 0.49
C PHE A 137 4.88 -28.01 1.46
N ILE A 138 5.20 -26.84 2.02
CA ILE A 138 6.27 -26.70 3.03
C ILE A 138 5.88 -27.45 4.31
N TYR A 139 4.59 -27.37 4.70
CA TYR A 139 4.05 -28.06 5.86
C TYR A 139 2.82 -28.90 5.47
N PRO A 140 3.05 -30.15 5.04
CA PRO A 140 2.01 -31.03 4.50
C PRO A 140 0.82 -31.35 5.43
N THR A 141 0.95 -31.10 6.73
CA THR A 141 -0.07 -31.36 7.76
C THR A 141 -1.06 -30.21 7.94
N ILE A 142 -0.79 -29.03 7.36
CA ILE A 142 -1.66 -27.87 7.49
C ILE A 142 -2.83 -27.98 6.53
N GLN A 143 -3.99 -27.54 7.01
CA GLN A 143 -5.18 -27.30 6.22
C GLN A 143 -5.19 -25.86 5.70
N ALA A 144 -4.92 -25.66 4.41
CA ALA A 144 -5.04 -24.37 3.78
C ALA A 144 -6.50 -24.07 3.42
N THR A 145 -6.99 -22.93 3.90
CA THR A 145 -8.38 -22.48 3.76
C THR A 145 -8.44 -21.15 3.01
N PRO A 146 -9.57 -20.85 2.34
CA PRO A 146 -9.75 -19.58 1.63
C PRO A 146 -9.79 -18.37 2.57
N LEU A 147 -9.88 -18.58 3.89
CA LEU A 147 -9.89 -17.53 4.90
C LEU A 147 -8.60 -16.69 4.89
N VAL A 148 -7.45 -17.30 4.57
CA VAL A 148 -6.17 -16.57 4.48
C VAL A 148 -6.17 -15.61 3.29
N MET A 149 -6.78 -16.01 2.17
CA MET A 149 -6.98 -15.11 1.04
C MET A 149 -7.99 -14.02 1.38
N ALA A 150 -9.10 -14.38 2.03
CA ALA A 150 -10.12 -13.43 2.46
C ALA A 150 -9.58 -12.38 3.44
N SER A 151 -8.71 -12.77 4.38
CA SER A 151 -8.06 -11.84 5.31
C SER A 151 -7.12 -10.88 4.57
N SER A 152 -6.36 -11.37 3.58
CA SER A 152 -5.50 -10.51 2.76
C SER A 152 -6.31 -9.47 1.98
N VAL A 153 -7.40 -9.88 1.33
CA VAL A 153 -8.35 -9.01 0.61
C VAL A 153 -8.96 -7.98 1.57
N PHE A 154 -9.37 -8.42 2.76
CA PHE A 154 -9.94 -7.54 3.78
C PHE A 154 -8.94 -6.46 4.22
N LEU A 155 -7.70 -6.84 4.53
CA LEU A 155 -6.64 -5.89 4.89
C LEU A 155 -6.34 -4.91 3.74
N ALA A 156 -6.30 -5.40 2.50
CA ALA A 156 -6.08 -4.55 1.33
C ALA A 156 -7.21 -3.53 1.16
N ALA A 157 -8.47 -3.95 1.28
CA ALA A 157 -9.61 -3.05 1.18
C ALA A 157 -9.63 -2.00 2.31
N ALA A 158 -9.31 -2.42 3.54
CA ALA A 158 -9.19 -1.53 4.70
C ALA A 158 -8.11 -0.45 4.51
N ALA A 159 -7.01 -0.79 3.85
CA ALA A 159 -5.91 0.13 3.63
C ALA A 159 -6.20 1.18 2.54
N ILE A 160 -6.98 0.83 1.52
CA ILE A 160 -7.39 1.79 0.47
C ILE A 160 -8.51 2.70 0.97
N HIS A 161 -9.51 2.15 1.65
CA HIS A 161 -10.68 2.89 2.14
C HIS A 161 -10.83 2.76 3.67
N PRO A 162 -9.93 3.36 4.47
CA PRO A 162 -9.93 3.20 5.93
C PRO A 162 -11.14 3.81 6.65
N HIS A 163 -11.77 4.82 6.03
CA HIS A 163 -12.94 5.52 6.57
C HIS A 163 -14.27 4.94 6.07
N LEU A 164 -14.24 3.81 5.36
CA LEU A 164 -15.45 3.13 4.92
C LEU A 164 -16.21 2.61 6.14
N VAL A 165 -17.49 2.99 6.27
CA VAL A 165 -18.35 2.60 7.39
C VAL A 165 -19.18 1.40 6.97
N ILE A 166 -19.00 0.27 7.67
CA ILE A 166 -19.88 -0.90 7.56
C ILE A 166 -20.89 -0.82 8.68
N ARG A 167 -22.17 -0.99 8.35
CA ARG A 167 -23.22 -1.12 9.36
C ARG A 167 -23.43 -2.58 9.68
N ILE A 168 -22.88 -3.05 10.81
CA ILE A 168 -23.08 -4.42 11.28
C ILE A 168 -24.56 -4.59 11.61
N MET A 169 -25.24 -5.50 10.91
CA MET A 169 -26.68 -5.76 11.02
C MET A 169 -27.55 -4.50 10.90
N PHE A 170 -27.10 -3.50 10.12
CA PHE A 170 -27.77 -2.19 9.99
C PHE A 170 -27.87 -1.34 11.28
N ILE A 171 -27.32 -1.80 12.41
CA ILE A 171 -27.45 -1.15 13.72
C ILE A 171 -26.17 -0.40 14.09
N LEU A 172 -25.00 -1.05 14.02
CA LEU A 172 -23.74 -0.47 14.51
C LEU A 172 -22.86 -0.01 13.33
N PRO A 173 -22.68 1.30 13.10
CA PRO A 173 -21.72 1.81 12.12
C PRO A 173 -20.30 1.66 12.67
N VAL A 174 -19.50 0.81 12.03
CA VAL A 174 -18.09 0.59 12.38
C VAL A 174 -17.22 0.90 11.16
N GLU A 175 -16.19 1.72 11.34
CA GLU A 175 -15.21 1.95 10.27
C GLU A 175 -14.32 0.72 10.09
N ILE A 176 -14.01 0.37 8.83
CA ILE A 176 -13.21 -0.81 8.51
C ILE A 176 -11.83 -0.80 9.18
N ARG A 177 -11.22 0.38 9.40
CA ARG A 177 -9.92 0.49 10.06
C ARG A 177 -9.85 -0.20 11.42
N TRP A 178 -10.95 -0.17 12.20
CA TRP A 178 -11.00 -0.83 13.52
C TRP A 178 -11.01 -2.34 13.39
N LEU A 179 -11.80 -2.85 12.44
CA LEU A 179 -11.84 -4.28 12.13
C LEU A 179 -10.50 -4.76 11.56
N ALA A 180 -9.79 -3.92 10.79
CA ALA A 180 -8.44 -4.21 10.32
C ALA A 180 -7.43 -4.29 11.46
N TYR A 181 -7.50 -3.42 12.47
CA TYR A 181 -6.66 -3.54 13.66
C TYR A 181 -6.95 -4.84 14.42
N LEU A 182 -8.21 -5.24 14.56
CA LEU A 182 -8.58 -6.53 15.15
C LEU A 182 -8.00 -7.69 14.34
N ASN A 183 -8.09 -7.66 13.01
CA ASN A 183 -7.50 -8.69 12.16
C ASN A 183 -5.97 -8.76 12.31
N TRP A 184 -5.28 -7.61 12.37
CA TRP A 184 -3.85 -7.54 12.64
C TRP A 184 -3.47 -8.10 14.01
N ILE A 185 -4.26 -7.82 15.06
CA ILE A 185 -4.07 -8.42 16.39
C ILE A 185 -4.17 -9.94 16.30
N GLY A 186 -5.17 -10.47 15.57
CA GLY A 186 -5.32 -11.90 15.34
C GLY A 186 -4.12 -12.51 14.61
N ILE A 187 -3.64 -11.85 13.56
CA ILE A 187 -2.44 -12.27 12.81
C ILE A 187 -1.21 -12.31 13.73
N VAL A 188 -0.96 -11.24 14.50
CA VAL A 188 0.18 -11.16 15.42
C VAL A 188 0.08 -12.23 16.51
N TYR A 189 -1.12 -12.46 17.05
CA TYR A 189 -1.37 -13.51 18.03
C TYR A 189 -1.03 -14.90 17.46
N MET A 190 -1.50 -15.20 16.25
CA MET A 190 -1.18 -16.45 15.54
C MET A 190 0.33 -16.59 15.26
N LEU A 191 1.05 -15.49 15.04
CA LEU A 191 2.50 -15.54 14.84
C LEU A 191 3.29 -15.81 16.11
N ILE A 192 2.81 -15.35 17.27
CA ILE A 192 3.49 -15.55 18.56
C ILE A 192 3.16 -16.92 19.15
N VAL A 193 1.87 -17.28 19.19
CA VAL A 193 1.38 -18.48 19.87
C VAL A 193 1.35 -19.69 18.95
N GLY A 194 1.09 -19.50 17.65
CA GLY A 194 0.97 -20.58 16.69
C GLY A 194 2.26 -21.39 16.50
N ASP A 195 2.11 -22.63 16.05
CA ASP A 195 3.22 -23.47 15.64
C ASP A 195 3.89 -22.96 14.35
N MET A 196 5.02 -23.54 13.97
CA MET A 196 5.75 -23.09 12.76
C MET A 196 4.91 -23.20 11.49
N ALA A 197 3.99 -24.17 11.49
CA ALA A 197 3.09 -24.46 10.40
C ALA A 197 2.06 -23.32 10.23
N LEU A 198 1.32 -23.00 11.30
CA LEU A 198 0.31 -21.95 11.30
C LEU A 198 0.93 -20.55 11.11
N ARG A 199 2.18 -20.36 11.56
CA ARG A 199 2.96 -19.14 11.25
C ARG A 199 3.19 -18.97 9.76
N THR A 200 3.60 -20.02 9.05
CA THR A 200 3.92 -19.92 7.61
C THR A 200 2.69 -19.63 6.76
N ILE A 201 1.54 -20.26 7.04
CA ILE A 201 0.32 -19.96 6.29
C ILE A 201 -0.20 -18.54 6.56
N THR A 202 -0.06 -18.05 7.79
CA THR A 202 -0.40 -16.68 8.17
C THR A 202 0.53 -15.68 7.46
N LEU A 203 1.83 -15.96 7.44
CA LEU A 203 2.81 -15.15 6.70
C LEU A 203 2.53 -15.14 5.20
N ALA A 204 2.08 -16.25 4.61
CA ALA A 204 1.72 -16.31 3.18
C ALA A 204 0.64 -15.28 2.82
N GLY A 205 -0.41 -15.15 3.64
CA GLY A 205 -1.46 -14.13 3.46
C GLY A 205 -0.94 -12.70 3.64
N VAL A 206 -0.08 -12.47 4.64
CA VAL A 206 0.52 -11.15 4.90
C VAL A 206 1.49 -10.73 3.79
N ILE A 207 2.29 -11.66 3.27
CA ILE A 207 3.24 -11.39 2.18
C ILE A 207 2.50 -10.92 0.93
N ASN A 208 1.37 -11.55 0.59
CA ASN A 208 0.54 -11.11 -0.54
C ASN A 208 0.09 -9.64 -0.38
N TYR A 209 -0.41 -9.30 0.81
CA TYR A 209 -0.79 -7.93 1.16
C TYR A 209 0.39 -6.94 1.08
N LEU A 210 1.54 -7.29 1.68
CA LEU A 210 2.73 -6.42 1.73
C LEU A 210 3.34 -6.21 0.34
N MET A 211 3.28 -7.20 -0.55
CA MET A 211 3.81 -7.07 -1.90
C MET A 211 3.09 -5.99 -2.71
N PHE A 212 1.76 -5.86 -2.55
CA PHE A 212 0.95 -4.91 -3.31
C PHE A 212 0.82 -3.54 -2.65
N LEU A 213 0.67 -3.50 -1.32
CA LEU A 213 0.47 -2.25 -0.59
C LEU A 213 1.74 -1.68 0.02
N GLY A 214 2.79 -2.49 0.19
CA GLY A 214 4.11 -2.05 0.66
C GLY A 214 4.65 -0.82 -0.08
N PRO A 215 4.61 -0.77 -1.43
CA PRO A 215 5.06 0.41 -2.17
C PRO A 215 4.33 1.69 -1.76
N MET A 216 3.02 1.62 -1.53
CA MET A 216 2.22 2.77 -1.12
C MET A 216 2.67 3.30 0.25
N TYR A 217 2.93 2.41 1.21
CA TYR A 217 3.37 2.81 2.56
C TYR A 217 4.78 3.41 2.56
N VAL A 218 5.72 2.80 1.82
CA VAL A 218 7.09 3.29 1.71
C VAL A 218 7.12 4.67 1.05
N GLN A 219 6.40 4.83 -0.08
CA GLN A 219 6.30 6.11 -0.77
C GLN A 219 5.66 7.19 0.12
N ARG A 220 4.62 6.85 0.89
CA ARG A 220 3.99 7.78 1.84
C ARG A 220 4.97 8.23 2.93
N MET A 221 5.75 7.31 3.50
CA MET A 221 6.77 7.63 4.49
C MET A 221 7.89 8.52 3.92
N GLN A 222 8.36 8.22 2.71
CA GLN A 222 9.37 9.02 2.02
C GLN A 222 8.85 10.41 1.66
N ASN A 223 7.60 10.52 1.19
CA ASN A 223 6.96 11.80 0.91
C ASN A 223 6.79 12.64 2.18
N TYR A 224 6.46 12.01 3.31
CA TYR A 224 6.40 12.68 4.60
C TYR A 224 7.77 13.24 5.01
N LYS A 225 8.84 12.44 4.93
CA LYS A 225 10.21 12.89 5.22
C LYS A 225 10.65 14.03 4.30
N ARG A 226 10.47 13.87 2.99
CA ARG A 226 10.79 14.92 2.00
C ARG A 226 10.02 16.21 2.25
N ARG A 227 8.75 16.11 2.68
CA ARG A 227 7.94 17.28 3.04
C ARG A 227 8.43 17.94 4.31
N ALA A 228 8.84 17.18 5.32
CA ALA A 228 9.42 17.70 6.55
C ALA A 228 10.74 18.46 6.26
N GLU A 229 11.65 17.86 5.50
CA GLU A 229 12.91 18.51 5.08
C GLU A 229 12.66 19.77 4.24
N TRP A 230 11.68 19.73 3.33
CA TRP A 230 11.28 20.90 2.55
C TRP A 230 10.75 22.01 3.46
N ASN A 231 9.88 21.68 4.40
CA ASN A 231 9.31 22.65 5.33
C ASN A 231 10.40 23.28 6.21
N GLU A 232 11.40 22.51 6.64
CA GLU A 232 12.57 23.01 7.37
C GLU A 232 13.41 23.96 6.50
N LYS A 233 13.73 23.57 5.26
CA LYS A 233 14.46 24.44 4.31
C LYS A 233 13.71 25.74 4.02
N VAL A 234 12.40 25.68 3.87
CA VAL A 234 11.55 26.87 3.68
C VAL A 234 11.52 27.72 4.94
N ALA A 235 11.47 27.13 6.13
CA ALA A 235 11.53 27.86 7.39
C ALA A 235 12.88 28.59 7.54
N VAL A 236 13.99 27.90 7.25
CA VAL A 236 15.35 28.48 7.27
C VAL A 236 15.50 29.57 6.20
N GLN A 237 14.95 29.39 5.00
CA GLN A 237 14.98 30.43 3.98
C GLN A 237 14.14 31.65 4.36
N LYS A 238 12.99 31.46 5.01
CA LYS A 238 12.19 32.59 5.53
C LYS A 238 12.87 33.31 6.69
N SER A 239 13.67 32.61 7.49
CA SER A 239 14.42 33.22 8.60
C SER A 239 15.70 33.92 8.14
N LYS A 240 16.14 33.73 6.87
CA LYS A 240 17.23 34.52 6.31
C LYS A 240 16.74 35.93 5.98
N PRO A 241 17.45 36.98 6.42
CA PRO A 241 17.06 38.34 6.10
C PRO A 241 17.15 38.57 4.58
N ARG A 242 16.14 39.24 4.01
CA ARG A 242 16.10 39.53 2.57
C ARG A 242 17.10 40.60 2.16
N HIS A 243 17.25 41.63 2.99
CA HIS A 243 18.22 42.70 2.78
C HIS A 243 19.03 42.89 4.06
N THR A 244 20.30 43.18 3.89
CA THR A 244 21.24 43.50 4.97
C THR A 244 22.01 44.73 4.52
N CYS A 245 22.05 45.78 5.34
CA CYS A 245 22.77 47.00 4.99
C CYS A 245 24.28 46.73 4.96
N THR A 246 24.94 47.04 3.84
CA THR A 246 26.39 46.80 3.67
C THR A 246 27.28 47.63 4.61
N VAL A 247 26.78 48.76 5.14
CA VAL A 247 27.54 49.67 6.01
C VAL A 247 27.38 49.31 7.49
N CYS A 248 26.13 49.21 7.99
CA CYS A 248 25.86 48.98 9.42
C CYS A 248 25.48 47.55 9.79
N GLY A 249 25.23 46.67 8.81
CA GLY A 249 24.86 45.28 9.05
C GLY A 249 23.42 45.07 9.56
N ILE A 250 22.61 46.13 9.71
CA ILE A 250 21.20 46.00 10.08
C ILE A 250 20.47 45.18 9.02
N ASP A 251 19.70 44.20 9.47
CA ASP A 251 18.99 43.24 8.62
C ASP A 251 17.47 43.51 8.59
N SER A 252 16.80 43.06 7.51
CA SER A 252 15.35 43.24 7.36
C SER A 252 14.50 42.44 8.36
N ASN A 253 15.08 41.51 9.10
CA ASN A 253 14.34 40.69 10.08
C ASN A 253 14.31 41.37 11.46
N GLN A 254 15.33 42.17 11.79
CA GLN A 254 15.42 42.97 13.01
C GLN A 254 14.50 44.19 12.96
N ASN A 255 14.32 44.78 11.78
CA ASN A 255 13.47 45.96 11.61
C ASN A 255 12.61 45.85 10.34
N PRO A 256 11.42 45.21 10.42
CA PRO A 256 10.58 44.90 9.27
C PRO A 256 10.01 46.12 8.52
N ASP A 257 9.87 47.25 9.19
CA ASP A 257 9.31 48.49 8.63
C ASP A 257 10.35 49.40 7.96
N MET A 258 11.64 49.02 7.99
CA MET A 258 12.73 49.81 7.43
C MET A 258 12.88 49.55 5.93
N ASP A 259 12.85 50.61 5.12
CA ASP A 259 13.06 50.55 3.68
C ASP A 259 14.55 50.31 3.36
N PHE A 260 14.84 49.19 2.68
CA PHE A 260 16.14 48.92 2.07
C PHE A 260 16.11 49.28 0.58
N ARG A 261 17.11 50.03 0.12
CA ARG A 261 17.21 50.49 -1.28
C ARG A 261 18.57 50.16 -1.88
N TYR A 262 18.60 50.03 -3.19
CA TYR A 262 19.81 49.76 -3.97
C TYR A 262 20.34 51.07 -4.55
N CYS A 263 21.66 51.23 -4.54
CA CYS A 263 22.32 52.35 -5.19
C CYS A 263 22.65 51.99 -6.64
N SER A 264 22.29 52.83 -7.60
CA SER A 264 22.57 52.59 -9.04
C SER A 264 24.03 52.80 -9.42
N GLN A 265 24.82 53.45 -8.57
CA GLN A 265 26.23 53.79 -8.82
C GLN A 265 27.21 52.78 -8.20
N CYS A 266 26.74 51.94 -7.27
CA CYS A 266 27.55 50.88 -6.68
C CYS A 266 27.58 49.65 -7.59
N GLU A 267 28.71 48.95 -7.59
CA GLU A 267 28.84 47.69 -8.30
C GLU A 267 28.23 46.54 -7.49
N GLY A 268 27.35 45.78 -8.16
CA GLY A 268 26.55 44.72 -7.56
C GLY A 268 25.28 45.21 -6.87
N ALA A 269 24.35 44.29 -6.61
CA ALA A 269 23.09 44.58 -5.94
C ALA A 269 23.27 44.74 -4.42
N GLN A 270 24.03 45.75 -4.00
CA GLN A 270 24.26 46.10 -2.59
C GLN A 270 23.05 46.86 -2.02
N ALA A 271 22.52 46.40 -0.89
CA ALA A 271 21.38 47.03 -0.23
C ALA A 271 21.83 47.97 0.90
N TYR A 272 21.22 49.13 1.00
CA TYR A 272 21.49 50.14 2.03
C TYR A 272 20.19 50.49 2.77
N CYS A 273 20.28 50.75 4.08
CA CYS A 273 19.15 51.30 4.84
C CYS A 273 18.98 52.80 4.52
N GLU A 274 17.81 53.37 4.84
CA GLU A 274 17.47 54.77 4.55
C GLU A 274 18.53 55.78 5.04
N GLN A 275 19.14 55.52 6.20
CA GLN A 275 20.19 56.38 6.78
C GLN A 275 21.52 56.32 6.01
N HIS A 276 21.92 55.14 5.51
CA HIS A 276 23.19 54.96 4.82
C HIS A 276 23.08 55.07 3.29
N LEU A 277 21.86 55.20 2.75
CA LEU A 277 21.67 55.31 1.30
C LEU A 277 22.27 56.59 0.72
N ARG A 278 22.30 57.70 1.47
CA ARG A 278 22.77 59.00 0.96
C ARG A 278 24.24 59.30 1.25
N ASP A 279 24.80 58.68 2.30
CA ASP A 279 26.13 59.01 2.81
C ASP A 279 27.12 57.82 2.75
N HIS A 280 26.90 56.85 1.84
CA HIS A 280 27.83 55.73 1.65
C HIS A 280 28.89 56.03 0.59
N GLU A 281 30.08 55.46 0.77
CA GLU A 281 31.09 55.40 -0.29
C GLU A 281 30.66 54.38 -1.34
N HIS A 282 30.69 54.79 -2.61
CA HIS A 282 30.37 53.90 -3.72
C HIS A 282 31.49 52.87 -3.90
N ILE A 283 31.10 51.60 -3.81
CA ILE A 283 31.99 50.49 -4.12
C ILE A 283 31.96 50.32 -5.64
N VAL A 284 32.93 50.90 -6.32
CA VAL A 284 33.17 50.70 -7.74
C VAL A 284 34.25 49.64 -7.85
N GLY A 285 33.98 48.52 -8.53
CA GLY A 285 34.95 47.45 -8.68
C GLY A 285 36.21 48.00 -9.35
N ARG A 286 37.36 47.57 -8.82
CA ARG A 286 38.64 47.86 -9.47
C ARG A 286 38.58 47.36 -10.90
N GLU A 287 38.84 48.25 -11.85
CA GLU A 287 39.39 47.85 -13.13
C GLU A 287 40.60 46.94 -12.84
N ALA A 288 40.55 45.73 -13.38
CA ALA A 288 41.66 44.80 -13.32
C ALA A 288 42.80 45.40 -14.14
N ASP A 289 43.85 45.85 -13.46
CA ASP A 289 45.17 46.07 -14.05
C ASP A 289 45.80 44.74 -14.49
#